data_AF-A0A0A2W3M9-F1
#
_entry.id   AF-A0A0A2W3M9-F1
#
_cell.length_a   1.000
_cell.length_b   1.000
_cell.length_c   1.000
_cell.angle_alpha   90.00
_cell.angle_beta   90.00
_cell.angle_gamma   90.00
#
_symmetry.space_group_name_H-M   'P 1'
#
loop_
_entity.id
_entity.type
_entity.pdbx_description
1 polymer ?
#
loop_
_entity_poly.entity_id
_entity_poly.type
_entity_poly.pdbx_seq_one_letter_code
_entity_poly.pdbx_strand_id
1 'polypeptide(L)'
;MMPANGSQARGEALAELSVLKHQILTDKKIATLLQAAAQEDLNDVERANLREMTRHYQEAVLLPDALVEEKSLVGSRCEHGWRTQRPANDWQGFSTNLKEVVRVSREEARLRAEAKGISRYDALLDIYEPGMTSAKLDVLFGDLRGWLPDLLQKVVDKQAKEKTLTPEGPFATETQRQLGLDTMALLGFDFNGGRLDVSAHPFCGGVPEDVRITTRYNEEEMFSSLFGVIHETGHARYEQNLPREWLGQPVALARSTAIHESQSLFFEMQLGRSAPFLKLLLPKVIERFGPQPAFELNNFINVNQQVERGYIRVDADEVSYPAHVVLRYEIERALIDGDIEVDDIPALWNEKMQSWLGLSTEGNYRNGCMQDIHWTDGAFGYFPSYTLGAMYAAQLFSAASRALPDLDQAIASGNFSALFDWLKQNIWQHGSRFTTAQLITNATGEDLNPLYFPLVVAAAMGLSSAAFAADTTATAPAAAPATTAAAPAAKAPAAKVTHHKKHKKAAAQKAQAAKKKHKKAAKPATEQKAQAAKKHHKKAVKPAAQKAQAAKKHHKKAAKPAAQKAQAAKKHVKKHHKAAAKPAAQPAA
;
A
#
# COMPACT_ATOMS: atom_id res chain seq x y z
N MET A 1 24.10 1.48 -1.85
CA MET A 1 23.29 1.28 -3.07
C MET A 1 23.76 0.04 -3.83
N MET A 2 22.89 -0.59 -4.62
CA MET A 2 23.22 -1.77 -5.44
C MET A 2 23.61 -1.35 -6.87
N PRO A 3 24.75 -1.79 -7.43
CA PRO A 3 25.06 -1.58 -8.85
C PRO A 3 24.10 -2.36 -9.76
N ALA A 4 23.79 -1.84 -10.95
CA ALA A 4 22.82 -2.45 -11.89
C ALA A 4 23.09 -3.94 -12.20
N ASN A 5 24.37 -4.29 -12.40
CA ASN A 5 24.80 -5.67 -12.69
C ASN A 5 24.70 -6.62 -11.49
N GLY A 6 24.45 -6.12 -10.27
CA GLY A 6 24.28 -6.93 -9.06
C GLY A 6 22.88 -7.53 -8.90
N SER A 7 21.93 -7.18 -9.78
CA SER A 7 20.53 -7.58 -9.70
C SER A 7 20.30 -9.09 -9.68
N GLN A 8 20.96 -9.86 -10.56
CA GLN A 8 20.83 -11.33 -10.59
C GLN A 8 21.28 -11.97 -9.26
N ALA A 9 22.52 -11.71 -8.84
CA ALA A 9 23.07 -12.29 -7.61
C ALA A 9 22.31 -11.85 -6.34
N ARG A 10 21.68 -10.67 -6.35
CA ARG A 10 20.74 -10.24 -5.30
C ARG A 10 19.44 -11.05 -5.33
N GLY A 11 18.86 -11.31 -6.50
CA GLY A 11 17.67 -12.14 -6.64
C GLY A 11 17.91 -13.57 -6.15
N GLU A 12 19.03 -14.17 -6.55
CA GLU A 12 19.47 -15.51 -6.12
C GLU A 12 19.61 -15.59 -4.59
N ALA A 13 20.33 -14.64 -3.97
CA ALA A 13 20.52 -14.61 -2.52
C ALA A 13 19.23 -14.33 -1.73
N LEU A 14 18.28 -13.56 -2.29
CA LEU A 14 16.96 -13.33 -1.67
C LEU A 14 16.07 -14.57 -1.77
N ALA A 15 16.14 -15.34 -2.86
CA ALA A 15 15.44 -16.60 -3.00
C ALA A 15 15.94 -17.64 -1.99
N GLU A 16 17.28 -17.83 -1.89
CA GLU A 16 17.90 -18.74 -0.92
C GLU A 16 17.49 -18.40 0.53
N LEU A 17 17.58 -17.12 0.91
CA LEU A 17 17.17 -16.67 2.24
C LEU A 17 15.66 -16.84 2.50
N SER A 18 14.82 -16.69 1.46
CA SER A 18 13.37 -16.88 1.59
C SER A 18 13.00 -18.35 1.80
N VAL A 19 13.65 -19.27 1.08
CA VAL A 19 13.50 -20.72 1.28
C VAL A 19 13.98 -21.12 2.67
N LEU A 20 15.15 -20.63 3.11
CA LEU A 20 15.66 -20.89 4.45
C LEU A 20 14.71 -20.37 5.55
N LYS A 21 14.17 -19.15 5.39
CA LYS A 21 13.18 -18.59 6.33
C LYS A 21 11.90 -19.42 6.37
N HIS A 22 11.42 -19.87 5.20
CA HIS A 22 10.25 -20.75 5.11
C HIS A 22 10.51 -22.08 5.85
N GLN A 23 11.61 -22.77 5.57
CA GLN A 23 11.95 -24.07 6.17
C GLN A 23 12.18 -24.00 7.69
N ILE A 24 12.71 -22.88 8.21
CA ILE A 24 12.82 -22.64 9.66
C ILE A 24 11.43 -22.46 10.29
N LEU A 25 10.54 -21.73 9.62
CA LEU A 25 9.18 -21.46 10.09
C LEU A 25 8.28 -22.70 10.01
N THR A 26 8.39 -23.53 8.96
CA THR A 26 7.54 -24.72 8.74
C THR A 26 8.12 -26.02 9.31
N ASP A 27 9.24 -25.97 10.04
CA ASP A 27 9.81 -27.13 10.74
C ASP A 27 8.74 -27.80 11.64
N LYS A 28 8.60 -29.12 11.51
CA LYS A 28 7.60 -29.94 12.21
C LYS A 28 7.61 -29.77 13.73
N LYS A 29 8.75 -29.41 14.34
CA LYS A 29 8.85 -29.13 15.78
C LYS A 29 8.05 -27.90 16.20
N ILE A 30 7.85 -26.92 15.31
CA ILE A 30 7.19 -25.65 15.61
C ILE A 30 5.72 -25.89 15.98
N ALA A 31 5.00 -26.77 15.25
CA ALA A 31 3.64 -27.17 15.63
C ALA A 31 3.56 -27.73 17.06
N THR A 32 4.50 -28.59 17.45
CA THR A 32 4.57 -29.17 18.81
C THR A 32 4.90 -28.12 19.87
N LEU A 33 5.81 -27.18 19.57
CA LEU A 33 6.16 -26.09 20.48
C LEU A 33 5.01 -25.10 20.68
N LEU A 34 4.29 -24.74 19.62
CA LEU A 34 3.09 -23.89 19.70
C LEU A 34 1.97 -24.57 20.51
N GLN A 35 1.77 -25.87 20.33
CA GLN A 35 0.80 -26.66 21.12
C GLN A 35 1.19 -26.77 22.60
N ALA A 36 2.48 -26.90 22.91
CA ALA A 36 2.97 -26.92 24.29
C ALA A 36 2.81 -25.55 24.98
N ALA A 37 3.25 -24.47 24.32
CA ALA A 37 3.12 -23.10 24.82
C ALA A 37 1.65 -22.70 25.06
N ALA A 38 0.71 -23.24 24.27
CA ALA A 38 -0.72 -23.03 24.47
C ALA A 38 -1.28 -23.66 25.77
N GLN A 39 -0.48 -24.42 26.53
CA GLN A 39 -0.85 -24.99 27.85
C GLN A 39 -0.10 -24.32 29.01
N GLU A 40 0.73 -23.31 28.75
CA GLU A 40 1.47 -22.56 29.78
C GLU A 40 0.61 -21.40 30.34
N ASP A 41 0.94 -20.92 31.55
CA ASP A 41 0.25 -19.79 32.20
C ASP A 41 0.73 -18.45 31.63
N LEU A 42 0.38 -18.23 30.36
CA LEU A 42 0.82 -17.09 29.57
C LEU A 42 0.06 -15.80 29.92
N ASN A 43 0.79 -14.70 30.08
CA ASN A 43 0.24 -13.35 30.24
C ASN A 43 -0.41 -12.82 28.95
N ASP A 44 -1.03 -11.64 29.01
CA ASP A 44 -1.78 -11.08 27.89
C ASP A 44 -0.97 -10.87 26.60
N VAL A 45 0.26 -10.35 26.72
CA VAL A 45 1.14 -10.11 25.58
C VAL A 45 1.74 -11.40 25.05
N GLU A 46 2.03 -12.36 25.94
CA GLU A 46 2.49 -13.71 25.56
C GLU A 46 1.42 -14.49 24.79
N ARG A 47 0.16 -14.45 25.23
CA ARG A 47 -0.98 -15.05 24.51
C ARG A 47 -1.19 -14.39 23.15
N ALA A 48 -1.05 -13.07 23.06
CA ALA A 48 -1.13 -12.35 21.79
C ALA A 48 0.04 -12.72 20.84
N ASN A 49 1.25 -12.86 21.38
CA ASN A 49 2.40 -13.31 20.62
C ASN A 49 2.21 -14.76 20.11
N LEU A 50 1.71 -15.65 20.96
CA LEU A 50 1.40 -17.03 20.57
C LEU A 50 0.32 -17.09 19.48
N ARG A 51 -0.69 -16.22 19.53
CA ARG A 51 -1.71 -16.08 18.48
C ARG A 51 -1.08 -15.71 17.13
N GLU A 52 -0.22 -14.69 17.08
CA GLU A 52 0.41 -14.27 15.83
C GLU A 52 1.51 -15.22 15.35
N MET A 53 2.29 -15.84 16.26
CA MET A 53 3.20 -16.95 15.93
C MET A 53 2.45 -18.13 15.30
N THR A 54 1.30 -18.49 15.86
CA THR A 54 0.43 -19.56 15.32
C THR A 54 -0.14 -19.18 13.95
N ARG A 55 -0.59 -17.93 13.78
CA ARG A 55 -1.04 -17.41 12.48
C ARG A 55 0.07 -17.48 11.44
N HIS A 56 1.28 -17.01 11.75
CA HIS A 56 2.42 -17.04 10.83
C HIS A 56 2.85 -18.46 10.47
N TYR A 57 2.81 -19.40 11.43
CA TYR A 57 3.04 -20.82 11.17
C TYR A 57 1.99 -21.41 10.22
N GLN A 58 0.70 -21.15 10.49
CA GLN A 58 -0.42 -21.63 9.67
C GLN A 58 -0.37 -21.07 8.25
N GLU A 59 -0.15 -19.76 8.06
CA GLU A 59 -0.02 -19.16 6.73
C GLU A 59 1.19 -19.67 5.93
N ALA A 60 2.24 -20.15 6.61
CA ALA A 60 3.42 -20.70 5.95
C ALA A 60 3.24 -22.17 5.56
N VAL A 61 2.80 -23.02 6.49
CA VAL A 61 2.75 -24.49 6.31
C VAL A 61 1.70 -24.95 5.27
N LEU A 62 0.79 -24.07 4.87
CA LEU A 62 -0.19 -24.33 3.80
C LEU A 62 0.40 -24.32 2.38
N LEU A 63 1.58 -23.73 2.18
CA LEU A 63 2.21 -23.65 0.85
C LEU A 63 3.36 -24.64 0.70
N PRO A 64 3.36 -25.50 -0.33
CA PRO A 64 4.52 -26.34 -0.65
C PRO A 64 5.73 -25.50 -1.12
N ASP A 65 6.95 -25.87 -0.73
CA ASP A 65 8.21 -25.22 -1.14
C ASP A 65 8.26 -24.90 -2.65
N ALA A 66 7.85 -25.84 -3.50
CA ALA A 66 7.86 -25.69 -4.95
C ALA A 66 6.92 -24.59 -5.48
N LEU A 67 5.80 -24.32 -4.80
CA LEU A 67 4.90 -23.20 -5.15
C LEU A 67 5.51 -21.87 -4.70
N VAL A 68 6.19 -21.84 -3.55
CA VAL A 68 6.91 -20.66 -3.05
C VAL A 68 8.07 -20.29 -3.98
N GLU A 69 8.82 -21.29 -4.47
CA GLU A 69 9.84 -21.11 -5.50
C GLU A 69 9.23 -20.63 -6.83
N GLU A 70 8.18 -21.29 -7.33
CA GLU A 70 7.56 -20.92 -8.61
C GLU A 70 7.02 -19.48 -8.57
N LYS A 71 6.29 -19.09 -7.52
CA LYS A 71 5.82 -17.71 -7.28
C LYS A 71 6.97 -16.70 -7.38
N SER A 72 8.08 -16.98 -6.70
CA SER A 72 9.26 -16.11 -6.67
C SER A 72 9.87 -15.92 -8.06
N LEU A 73 9.92 -17.01 -8.86
CA LEU A 73 10.50 -17.02 -10.20
C LEU A 73 9.59 -16.39 -11.27
N VAL A 74 8.27 -16.57 -11.20
CA VAL A 74 7.34 -15.92 -12.15
C VAL A 74 7.15 -14.44 -11.81
N GLY A 75 7.08 -14.09 -10.53
CA GLY A 75 6.95 -12.70 -10.08
C GLY A 75 8.14 -11.83 -10.50
N SER A 76 9.36 -12.28 -10.17
CA SER A 76 10.61 -11.62 -10.58
C SER A 76 10.73 -11.44 -12.10
N ARG A 77 10.26 -12.41 -12.88
CA ARG A 77 10.23 -12.34 -14.36
C ARG A 77 9.22 -11.31 -14.88
N CYS A 78 8.03 -11.28 -14.30
CA CYS A 78 6.97 -10.34 -14.67
C CYS A 78 7.36 -8.89 -14.32
N GLU A 79 7.92 -8.67 -13.13
CA GLU A 79 8.44 -7.38 -12.67
C GLU A 79 9.55 -6.86 -13.59
N HIS A 80 10.53 -7.72 -13.93
CA HIS A 80 11.59 -7.38 -14.85
C HIS A 80 11.08 -7.02 -16.25
N GLY A 81 10.07 -7.74 -16.75
CA GLY A 81 9.39 -7.43 -18.01
C GLY A 81 8.67 -6.08 -17.97
N TRP A 82 7.85 -5.87 -16.94
CA TRP A 82 7.04 -4.66 -16.71
C TRP A 82 7.87 -3.36 -16.79
N ARG A 83 9.09 -3.35 -16.24
CA ARG A 83 10.03 -2.20 -16.32
C ARG A 83 10.29 -1.71 -17.74
N THR A 84 10.18 -2.58 -18.75
CA THR A 84 10.34 -2.23 -20.18
C THR A 84 9.01 -2.14 -20.90
N GLN A 85 8.05 -3.01 -20.55
CA GLN A 85 6.74 -3.12 -21.20
C GLN A 85 5.84 -1.92 -20.87
N ARG A 86 5.83 -1.43 -19.61
CA ARG A 86 5.04 -0.25 -19.22
C ARG A 86 5.49 1.02 -19.96
N PRO A 87 6.78 1.42 -20.00
CA PRO A 87 7.22 2.58 -20.79
C PRO A 87 6.88 2.46 -22.28
N ALA A 88 6.92 1.24 -22.83
CA ALA A 88 6.60 0.93 -24.22
C ALA A 88 5.09 0.81 -24.53
N ASN A 89 4.22 0.87 -23.52
CA ASN A 89 2.77 0.61 -23.63
C ASN A 89 2.43 -0.81 -24.18
N ASP A 90 3.32 -1.78 -23.94
CA ASP A 90 3.19 -3.17 -24.41
C ASP A 90 2.35 -4.03 -23.46
N TRP A 91 1.02 -3.90 -23.60
CA TRP A 91 0.08 -4.77 -22.91
C TRP A 91 0.22 -6.24 -23.29
N GLN A 92 0.56 -6.57 -24.55
CA GLN A 92 0.52 -7.95 -25.01
C GLN A 92 1.69 -8.78 -24.44
N GLY A 93 2.88 -8.20 -24.39
CA GLY A 93 4.02 -8.78 -23.68
C GLY A 93 3.78 -8.86 -22.18
N PHE A 94 3.09 -7.88 -21.58
CA PHE A 94 2.79 -7.89 -20.15
C PHE A 94 1.73 -8.92 -19.75
N SER A 95 0.60 -8.99 -20.46
CA SER A 95 -0.45 -10.03 -20.32
C SER A 95 0.16 -11.44 -20.34
N THR A 96 1.14 -11.67 -21.22
CA THR A 96 1.85 -12.96 -21.34
C THR A 96 2.61 -13.33 -20.06
N ASN A 97 3.21 -12.36 -19.36
CA ASN A 97 3.89 -12.58 -18.09
C ASN A 97 2.88 -12.69 -16.92
N LEU A 98 1.89 -11.79 -16.88
CA LEU A 98 0.90 -11.68 -15.82
C LEU A 98 0.02 -12.94 -15.68
N LYS A 99 -0.25 -13.66 -16.78
CA LYS A 99 -0.98 -14.94 -16.76
C LYS A 99 -0.32 -16.01 -15.89
N GLU A 100 1.01 -16.10 -15.89
CA GLU A 100 1.72 -17.05 -15.01
C GLU A 100 1.66 -16.63 -13.54
N VAL A 101 1.70 -15.32 -13.26
CA VAL A 101 1.53 -14.78 -11.90
C VAL A 101 0.11 -15.07 -11.38
N VAL A 102 -0.93 -14.79 -12.19
CA VAL A 102 -2.33 -15.08 -11.84
C VAL A 102 -2.56 -16.58 -11.65
N ARG A 103 -1.93 -17.46 -12.45
CA ARG A 103 -1.99 -18.92 -12.25
C ARG A 103 -1.50 -19.32 -10.86
N VAL A 104 -0.33 -18.86 -10.43
CA VAL A 104 0.24 -19.25 -9.12
C VAL A 104 -0.47 -18.58 -7.95
N SER A 105 -0.92 -17.33 -8.10
CA SER A 105 -1.72 -16.65 -7.07
C SER A 105 -3.10 -17.30 -6.89
N ARG A 106 -3.75 -17.78 -7.96
CA ARG A 106 -5.00 -18.56 -7.87
C ARG A 106 -4.80 -19.89 -7.13
N GLU A 107 -3.66 -20.55 -7.30
CA GLU A 107 -3.35 -21.81 -6.60
C GLU A 107 -3.01 -21.60 -5.11
N GLU A 108 -2.24 -20.56 -4.77
CA GLU A 108 -2.07 -20.12 -3.38
C GLU A 108 -3.42 -19.78 -2.74
N ALA A 109 -4.23 -18.97 -3.42
CA ALA A 109 -5.53 -18.56 -2.93
C ALA A 109 -6.46 -19.76 -2.70
N ARG A 110 -6.41 -20.77 -3.58
CA ARG A 110 -7.12 -22.05 -3.40
C ARG A 110 -6.67 -22.78 -2.13
N LEU A 111 -5.36 -22.96 -1.92
CA LEU A 111 -4.82 -23.63 -0.75
C LEU A 111 -5.19 -22.93 0.56
N ARG A 112 -5.07 -21.59 0.61
CA ARG A 112 -5.46 -20.79 1.78
C ARG A 112 -6.99 -20.80 2.02
N ALA A 113 -7.78 -20.71 0.96
CA ALA A 113 -9.24 -20.72 1.03
C ALA A 113 -9.80 -22.07 1.52
N GLU A 114 -9.27 -23.19 1.01
CA GLU A 114 -9.66 -24.54 1.44
C GLU A 114 -9.35 -24.80 2.92
N ALA A 115 -8.24 -24.27 3.43
CA ALA A 115 -7.86 -24.39 4.84
C ALA A 115 -8.71 -23.53 5.79
N LYS A 116 -9.21 -22.39 5.33
CA LYS A 116 -9.98 -21.42 6.13
C LYS A 116 -11.51 -21.52 5.94
N GLY A 117 -11.98 -22.12 4.85
CA GLY A 117 -13.41 -22.19 4.50
C GLY A 117 -14.00 -20.87 3.97
N ILE A 118 -13.19 -20.05 3.28
CA ILE A 118 -13.54 -18.69 2.79
C ILE A 118 -13.37 -18.57 1.26
N SER A 119 -13.60 -17.40 0.65
CA SER A 119 -13.35 -17.19 -0.79
C SER A 119 -11.84 -17.15 -1.11
N ARG A 120 -11.49 -17.25 -2.41
CA ARG A 120 -10.08 -17.13 -2.81
C ARG A 120 -9.56 -15.73 -2.57
N TYR A 121 -10.36 -14.70 -2.87
CA TYR A 121 -9.94 -13.32 -2.63
C TYR A 121 -9.79 -13.00 -1.13
N ASP A 122 -10.74 -13.42 -0.28
CA ASP A 122 -10.61 -13.24 1.19
C ASP A 122 -9.34 -13.89 1.73
N ALA A 123 -8.97 -15.06 1.19
CA ALA A 123 -7.79 -15.80 1.62
C ALA A 123 -6.45 -15.15 1.24
N LEU A 124 -6.43 -14.22 0.27
CA LEU A 124 -5.29 -13.35 -0.02
C LEU A 124 -5.35 -12.02 0.75
N LEU A 125 -6.55 -11.43 0.88
CA LEU A 125 -6.80 -10.20 1.64
C LEU A 125 -6.36 -10.33 3.12
N ASP A 126 -6.67 -11.47 3.75
CA ASP A 126 -6.33 -11.77 5.16
C ASP A 126 -4.80 -11.89 5.42
N ILE A 127 -3.98 -11.96 4.37
CA ILE A 127 -2.51 -11.85 4.48
C ILE A 127 -2.12 -10.41 4.89
N TYR A 128 -2.79 -9.41 4.32
CA TYR A 128 -2.48 -7.99 4.44
C TYR A 128 -3.34 -7.28 5.49
N GLU A 129 -4.63 -7.63 5.60
CA GLU A 129 -5.54 -7.10 6.61
C GLU A 129 -6.31 -8.23 7.34
N PRO A 130 -5.73 -8.80 8.41
CA PRO A 130 -6.29 -9.98 9.08
C PRO A 130 -7.68 -9.71 9.70
N GLY A 131 -8.68 -10.48 9.29
CA GLY A 131 -10.08 -10.32 9.72
C GLY A 131 -10.92 -9.30 8.93
N MET A 132 -10.37 -8.75 7.83
CA MET A 132 -11.16 -8.08 6.79
C MET A 132 -11.69 -9.11 5.78
N THR A 133 -12.81 -8.81 5.13
CA THR A 133 -13.40 -9.65 4.08
C THR A 133 -13.97 -8.80 2.95
N SER A 134 -14.08 -9.37 1.76
CA SER A 134 -14.81 -8.81 0.62
C SER A 134 -16.23 -8.38 0.98
N ALA A 135 -16.93 -9.15 1.84
CA ALA A 135 -18.27 -8.77 2.32
C ALA A 135 -18.29 -7.50 3.19
N LYS A 136 -17.22 -7.20 3.94
CA LYS A 136 -17.06 -5.91 4.63
C LYS A 136 -16.68 -4.81 3.64
N LEU A 137 -15.73 -5.08 2.73
CA LEU A 137 -15.28 -4.14 1.71
C LEU A 137 -16.40 -3.72 0.75
N ASP A 138 -17.30 -4.62 0.38
CA ASP A 138 -18.46 -4.32 -0.48
C ASP A 138 -19.44 -3.34 0.18
N VAL A 139 -19.56 -3.35 1.51
CA VAL A 139 -20.33 -2.33 2.25
C VAL A 139 -19.57 -1.01 2.24
N LEU A 140 -18.33 -1.01 2.76
CA LEU A 140 -17.49 0.20 2.88
C LEU A 140 -17.30 0.92 1.54
N PHE A 141 -17.03 0.19 0.47
CA PHE A 141 -16.84 0.73 -0.88
C PHE A 141 -18.18 0.93 -1.64
N GLY A 142 -19.23 0.21 -1.26
CA GLY A 142 -20.59 0.47 -1.71
C GLY A 142 -21.08 1.84 -1.25
N ASP A 143 -20.84 2.19 0.01
CA ASP A 143 -21.10 3.51 0.57
C ASP A 143 -20.31 4.59 -0.19
N LEU A 144 -18.99 4.41 -0.41
CA LEU A 144 -18.19 5.33 -1.24
C LEU A 144 -18.81 5.54 -2.63
N ARG A 145 -19.28 4.47 -3.28
CA ARG A 145 -19.89 4.54 -4.62
C ARG A 145 -21.16 5.40 -4.64
N GLY A 146 -21.88 5.48 -3.53
CA GLY A 146 -23.11 6.26 -3.41
C GLY A 146 -22.92 7.78 -3.42
N TRP A 147 -21.75 8.30 -3.02
CA TRP A 147 -21.53 9.75 -2.85
C TRP A 147 -20.20 10.30 -3.39
N LEU A 148 -19.15 9.48 -3.54
CA LEU A 148 -17.81 9.98 -3.89
C LEU A 148 -17.73 10.64 -5.28
N PRO A 149 -18.33 10.11 -6.37
CA PRO A 149 -18.26 10.76 -7.69
C PRO A 149 -18.92 12.15 -7.70
N ASP A 150 -20.01 12.31 -6.96
CA ASP A 150 -20.76 13.57 -6.80
C ASP A 150 -20.00 14.58 -5.93
N LEU A 151 -19.36 14.13 -4.84
CA LEU A 151 -18.47 14.98 -4.04
C LEU A 151 -17.30 15.48 -4.91
N LEU A 152 -16.62 14.57 -5.62
CA LEU A 152 -15.51 14.89 -6.51
C LEU A 152 -15.93 15.89 -7.60
N GLN A 153 -17.14 15.76 -8.16
CA GLN A 153 -17.68 16.73 -9.11
C GLN A 153 -17.90 18.11 -8.47
N LYS A 154 -18.61 18.16 -7.32
CA LYS A 154 -18.88 19.41 -6.57
C LYS A 154 -17.60 20.14 -6.17
N VAL A 155 -16.57 19.38 -5.79
CA VAL A 155 -15.23 19.87 -5.42
C VAL A 155 -14.50 20.46 -6.62
N VAL A 156 -14.37 19.71 -7.72
CA VAL A 156 -13.68 20.18 -8.94
C VAL A 156 -14.38 21.41 -9.51
N ASP A 157 -15.72 21.43 -9.54
CA ASP A 157 -16.49 22.59 -9.98
C ASP A 157 -16.37 23.80 -9.04
N LYS A 158 -16.03 23.61 -7.77
CA LYS A 158 -15.69 24.72 -6.85
C LYS A 158 -14.30 25.24 -7.17
N GLN A 159 -13.27 24.38 -7.10
CA GLN A 159 -11.87 24.78 -7.26
C GLN A 159 -11.57 25.33 -8.66
N ALA A 160 -12.25 24.90 -9.72
CA ALA A 160 -12.12 25.48 -11.07
C ALA A 160 -12.53 26.97 -11.17
N LYS A 161 -13.16 27.54 -10.13
CA LYS A 161 -13.50 28.98 -10.02
C LYS A 161 -12.49 29.75 -9.16
N GLU A 162 -11.67 29.04 -8.39
CA GLU A 162 -10.64 29.58 -7.52
C GLU A 162 -9.31 29.62 -8.29
N LYS A 163 -8.53 30.69 -8.15
CA LYS A 163 -7.23 30.80 -8.84
C LYS A 163 -6.12 30.40 -7.87
N THR A 164 -5.52 29.24 -8.11
CA THR A 164 -4.21 28.89 -7.54
C THR A 164 -3.07 29.41 -8.42
N LEU A 165 -1.96 29.72 -7.78
CA LEU A 165 -0.67 30.02 -8.39
C LEU A 165 0.28 28.86 -8.07
N THR A 166 0.72 28.12 -9.08
CA THR A 166 1.75 27.10 -8.92
C THR A 166 3.08 27.75 -8.54
N PRO A 167 3.81 27.26 -7.52
CA PRO A 167 5.16 27.73 -7.23
C PRO A 167 6.10 27.54 -8.42
N GLU A 168 6.78 28.60 -8.85
CA GLU A 168 7.77 28.54 -9.91
C GLU A 168 9.14 28.12 -9.34
N GLY A 169 9.85 27.27 -10.09
CA GLY A 169 11.18 26.73 -9.74
C GLY A 169 12.36 27.58 -10.23
N PRO A 170 13.60 27.05 -10.24
CA PRO A 170 13.95 25.65 -10.04
C PRO A 170 14.01 25.22 -8.56
N PHE A 171 13.47 24.05 -8.27
CA PHE A 171 13.53 23.45 -6.93
C PHE A 171 14.76 22.55 -6.85
N ALA A 172 15.94 23.11 -6.54
CA ALA A 172 17.18 22.34 -6.52
C ALA A 172 17.11 21.14 -5.55
N THR A 173 17.57 19.97 -6.01
CA THR A 173 17.43 18.68 -5.30
C THR A 173 17.92 18.70 -3.85
N GLU A 174 19.09 19.29 -3.57
CA GLU A 174 19.61 19.34 -2.19
C GLU A 174 18.80 20.30 -1.30
N THR A 175 18.23 21.38 -1.86
CA THR A 175 17.35 22.30 -1.12
C THR A 175 16.05 21.61 -0.70
N GLN A 176 15.45 20.80 -1.59
CA GLN A 176 14.32 19.93 -1.24
C GLN A 176 14.71 18.92 -0.16
N ARG A 177 15.90 18.30 -0.28
CA ARG A 177 16.40 17.34 0.70
C ARG A 177 16.58 17.95 2.09
N GLN A 178 17.13 19.15 2.20
CA GLN A 178 17.28 19.84 3.49
C GLN A 178 15.92 20.21 4.10
N LEU A 179 14.96 20.71 3.30
CA LEU A 179 13.58 20.93 3.76
C LEU A 179 12.90 19.62 4.23
N GLY A 180 13.15 18.50 3.54
CA GLY A 180 12.69 17.18 3.95
C GLY A 180 13.25 16.77 5.32
N LEU A 181 14.56 16.90 5.53
CA LEU A 181 15.22 16.59 6.80
C LEU A 181 14.75 17.51 7.95
N ASP A 182 14.60 18.80 7.69
CA ASP A 182 13.98 19.78 8.60
C ASP A 182 12.57 19.31 9.03
N THR A 183 11.79 18.81 8.08
CA THR A 183 10.39 18.39 8.30
C THR A 183 10.32 17.05 9.03
N MET A 184 11.21 16.10 8.74
CA MET A 184 11.37 14.85 9.49
C MET A 184 11.72 15.10 10.96
N ALA A 185 12.67 16.01 11.23
CA ALA A 185 13.07 16.36 12.59
C ALA A 185 11.93 17.04 13.36
N LEU A 186 11.20 17.95 12.70
CA LEU A 186 9.98 18.58 13.24
C LEU A 186 8.88 17.54 13.54
N LEU A 187 8.73 16.53 12.68
CA LEU A 187 7.84 15.38 12.86
C LEU A 187 8.41 14.27 13.75
N GLY A 188 9.49 14.54 14.49
CA GLY A 188 10.02 13.68 15.55
C GLY A 188 10.64 12.35 15.08
N PHE A 189 11.13 12.27 13.85
CA PHE A 189 11.89 11.12 13.34
C PHE A 189 13.23 11.00 14.08
N ASP A 190 13.56 9.80 14.59
CA ASP A 190 14.88 9.58 15.18
C ASP A 190 15.93 9.24 14.12
N PHE A 191 16.88 10.16 13.93
CA PHE A 191 18.02 9.99 13.01
C PHE A 191 19.16 9.12 13.57
N ASN A 192 19.08 8.68 14.83
CA ASN A 192 20.00 7.66 15.36
C ASN A 192 19.52 6.26 14.96
N GLY A 193 18.21 6.00 15.04
CA GLY A 193 17.54 4.79 14.59
C GLY A 193 16.97 4.85 13.16
N GLY A 194 17.49 5.70 12.27
CA GLY A 194 16.98 5.80 10.90
C GLY A 194 17.61 6.84 9.98
N ARG A 195 17.27 6.83 8.69
CA ARG A 195 17.77 7.78 7.68
C ARG A 195 16.92 7.89 6.40
N LEU A 196 17.16 8.97 5.64
CA LEU A 196 16.55 9.26 4.32
C LEU A 196 17.53 8.99 3.15
N ASP A 197 17.07 8.29 2.12
CA ASP A 197 17.75 8.04 0.84
C ASP A 197 16.91 8.48 -0.39
N VAL A 198 17.44 8.26 -1.60
CA VAL A 198 16.74 8.42 -2.88
C VAL A 198 16.46 7.07 -3.54
N SER A 199 15.27 6.91 -4.10
CA SER A 199 14.80 5.73 -4.84
C SER A 199 13.98 6.13 -6.08
N ALA A 200 13.51 5.14 -6.86
CA ALA A 200 12.58 5.37 -7.98
C ALA A 200 11.11 5.42 -7.52
N HIS A 201 10.81 4.74 -6.41
CA HIS A 201 9.51 4.68 -5.76
C HIS A 201 9.76 4.82 -4.26
N PRO A 202 9.19 5.84 -3.58
CA PRO A 202 9.24 5.95 -2.12
C PRO A 202 8.85 4.64 -1.43
N PHE A 203 9.52 4.38 -0.30
CA PHE A 203 9.16 3.32 0.65
C PHE A 203 9.87 3.52 1.99
N CYS A 204 9.27 2.95 3.04
CA CYS A 204 9.82 2.76 4.37
C CYS A 204 10.16 1.27 4.58
N GLY A 205 11.23 0.98 5.30
CA GLY A 205 11.54 -0.38 5.73
C GLY A 205 12.86 -0.50 6.49
N GLY A 206 13.11 -1.69 7.04
CA GLY A 206 14.26 -1.97 7.89
C GLY A 206 13.86 -2.83 9.08
N VAL A 207 14.28 -2.41 10.27
CA VAL A 207 13.82 -2.90 11.59
C VAL A 207 13.66 -1.68 12.52
N PRO A 208 12.93 -1.75 13.64
CA PRO A 208 12.73 -0.60 14.54
C PRO A 208 14.01 0.14 14.97
N GLU A 209 15.17 -0.53 15.03
CA GLU A 209 16.49 0.02 15.34
C GLU A 209 17.20 0.72 14.17
N ASP A 210 16.76 0.50 12.92
CA ASP A 210 17.37 0.99 11.68
C ASP A 210 16.28 1.15 10.61
N VAL A 211 15.41 2.14 10.81
CA VAL A 211 14.26 2.44 9.96
C VAL A 211 14.67 3.39 8.84
N ARG A 212 14.56 2.94 7.59
CA ARG A 212 15.06 3.67 6.42
C ARG A 212 13.91 4.06 5.52
N ILE A 213 13.86 5.34 5.17
CA ILE A 213 12.87 5.88 4.25
C ILE A 213 13.56 6.37 2.97
N THR A 214 12.82 6.35 1.87
CA THR A 214 13.33 6.78 0.56
C THR A 214 12.33 7.73 -0.09
N THR A 215 12.83 8.74 -0.83
CA THR A 215 11.99 9.66 -1.61
C THR A 215 12.49 9.80 -3.05
N ARG A 216 11.70 10.47 -3.89
CA ARG A 216 12.07 10.92 -5.24
C ARG A 216 12.05 12.45 -5.27
N TYR A 217 13.00 13.07 -5.96
CA TYR A 217 13.04 14.52 -6.16
C TYR A 217 12.75 14.87 -7.62
N ASN A 218 12.17 16.04 -7.83
CA ASN A 218 11.84 16.60 -9.14
C ASN A 218 12.24 18.08 -9.14
N GLU A 219 13.06 18.55 -10.07
CA GLU A 219 13.50 19.96 -10.01
C GLU A 219 12.45 20.95 -10.57
N GLU A 220 11.36 20.43 -11.14
CA GLU A 220 10.22 21.19 -11.67
C GLU A 220 9.13 21.48 -10.60
N GLU A 221 8.98 20.65 -9.55
CA GLU A 221 8.11 20.93 -8.39
C GLU A 221 8.64 20.33 -7.08
N MET A 222 8.29 20.93 -5.94
CA MET A 222 8.80 20.55 -4.61
C MET A 222 7.81 19.76 -3.73
N PHE A 223 6.59 19.51 -4.19
CA PHE A 223 5.54 18.95 -3.33
C PHE A 223 5.59 17.43 -3.28
N SER A 224 5.87 16.76 -4.41
CA SER A 224 5.90 15.30 -4.47
C SER A 224 6.99 14.70 -3.56
N SER A 225 8.16 15.34 -3.48
CA SER A 225 9.23 14.90 -2.58
C SER A 225 8.92 15.19 -1.11
N LEU A 226 8.31 16.34 -0.82
CA LEU A 226 8.05 16.82 0.54
C LEU A 226 6.94 16.01 1.20
N PHE A 227 5.82 15.83 0.52
CA PHE A 227 4.73 15.00 1.02
C PHE A 227 5.09 13.51 0.99
N GLY A 228 5.90 13.05 0.02
CA GLY A 228 6.53 11.74 0.09
C GLY A 228 7.38 11.55 1.35
N VAL A 229 8.23 12.52 1.72
CA VAL A 229 9.00 12.46 2.98
C VAL A 229 8.09 12.45 4.21
N ILE A 230 7.00 13.22 4.23
CA ILE A 230 6.03 13.24 5.35
C ILE A 230 5.29 11.90 5.46
N HIS A 231 4.83 11.35 4.34
CA HIS A 231 4.18 10.04 4.23
C HIS A 231 5.06 8.92 4.81
N GLU A 232 6.29 8.79 4.29
CA GLU A 232 7.24 7.79 4.76
C GLU A 232 7.69 8.04 6.21
N THR A 233 7.70 9.29 6.67
CA THR A 233 7.92 9.61 8.09
C THR A 233 6.82 9.05 8.97
N GLY A 234 5.55 9.08 8.54
CA GLY A 234 4.44 8.49 9.30
C GLY A 234 4.56 6.97 9.47
N HIS A 235 4.91 6.25 8.41
CA HIS A 235 5.30 4.83 8.50
C HIS A 235 6.47 4.65 9.49
N ALA A 236 7.55 5.41 9.32
CA ALA A 236 8.76 5.26 10.13
C ALA A 236 8.53 5.59 11.62
N ARG A 237 7.65 6.54 11.93
CA ARG A 237 7.28 6.87 13.32
C ARG A 237 6.54 5.73 14.01
N TYR A 238 5.73 4.95 13.28
CA TYR A 238 5.15 3.71 13.80
C TYR A 238 6.24 2.68 14.07
N GLU A 239 7.05 2.33 13.08
CA GLU A 239 8.11 1.32 13.19
C GLU A 239 9.12 1.66 14.32
N GLN A 240 9.54 2.91 14.44
CA GLN A 240 10.44 3.36 15.53
C GLN A 240 9.80 3.30 16.92
N ASN A 241 8.46 3.17 17.05
CA ASN A 241 7.73 3.13 18.32
C ASN A 241 7.02 1.78 18.60
N LEU A 242 7.31 0.74 17.81
CA LEU A 242 6.95 -0.65 18.12
C LEU A 242 7.60 -1.14 19.44
N PRO A 243 6.99 -2.10 20.17
CA PRO A 243 7.41 -2.47 21.53
C PRO A 243 8.81 -3.11 21.55
N ARG A 244 9.76 -2.38 22.15
CA ARG A 244 11.20 -2.68 22.09
C ARG A 244 11.62 -3.91 22.90
N GLU A 245 10.84 -4.26 23.91
CA GLU A 245 11.05 -5.45 24.74
C GLU A 245 10.60 -6.76 24.07
N TRP A 246 9.92 -6.68 22.91
CA TRP A 246 9.45 -7.82 22.11
C TRP A 246 10.12 -7.92 20.73
N LEU A 247 11.27 -7.25 20.49
CA LEU A 247 11.93 -7.24 19.18
C LEU A 247 12.20 -8.65 18.61
N GLY A 248 11.89 -8.83 17.33
CA GLY A 248 11.95 -10.12 16.63
C GLY A 248 10.77 -11.07 16.89
N GLN A 249 9.84 -10.73 17.78
CA GLN A 249 8.62 -11.50 18.04
C GLN A 249 7.44 -10.98 17.20
N PRO A 250 6.54 -11.85 16.68
CA PRO A 250 5.38 -11.40 15.89
C PRO A 250 4.47 -10.37 16.57
N VAL A 251 4.36 -10.36 17.90
CA VAL A 251 3.60 -9.33 18.63
C VAL A 251 4.18 -7.92 18.48
N ALA A 252 5.47 -7.78 18.18
CA ALA A 252 6.14 -6.49 18.00
C ALA A 252 6.08 -5.94 16.57
N LEU A 253 5.46 -6.64 15.63
CA LEU A 253 5.32 -6.18 14.26
C LEU A 253 4.10 -5.26 14.10
N ALA A 254 4.13 -4.34 13.14
CA ALA A 254 2.97 -3.55 12.74
C ALA A 254 1.75 -4.45 12.47
N ARG A 255 0.55 -4.02 12.92
CA ARG A 255 -0.66 -4.87 12.97
C ARG A 255 -1.04 -5.46 11.62
N SER A 256 -1.06 -4.62 10.60
CA SER A 256 -1.56 -4.92 9.27
C SER A 256 -1.11 -3.84 8.28
N THR A 257 -1.29 -4.09 6.99
CA THR A 257 -0.94 -3.12 5.96
C THR A 257 -1.81 -1.86 6.04
N ALA A 258 -3.11 -1.96 6.36
CA ALA A 258 -3.95 -0.76 6.46
C ALA A 258 -3.66 0.06 7.73
N ILE A 259 -3.29 -0.58 8.84
CA ILE A 259 -2.85 0.15 10.03
C ILE A 259 -1.51 0.82 9.78
N HIS A 260 -0.55 0.18 9.10
CA HIS A 260 0.72 0.80 8.72
C HIS A 260 0.53 2.00 7.76
N GLU A 261 -0.36 1.87 6.77
CA GLU A 261 -0.78 2.95 5.87
C GLU A 261 -1.55 4.07 6.59
N SER A 262 -2.36 3.75 7.61
CA SER A 262 -3.05 4.77 8.38
C SER A 262 -2.08 5.73 9.05
N GLN A 263 -0.86 5.30 9.37
CA GLN A 263 0.14 6.16 10.00
C GLN A 263 0.86 7.07 8.98
N SER A 264 1.10 6.61 7.75
CA SER A 264 1.59 7.51 6.69
C SER A 264 0.54 8.54 6.28
N LEU A 265 -0.70 8.13 6.06
CA LEU A 265 -1.79 9.03 5.68
C LEU A 265 -2.25 9.96 6.81
N PHE A 266 -2.09 9.55 8.09
CA PHE A 266 -2.26 10.46 9.24
C PHE A 266 -1.21 11.58 9.20
N PHE A 267 0.05 11.27 8.88
CA PHE A 267 1.10 12.27 8.79
C PHE A 267 0.98 13.13 7.53
N GLU A 268 0.69 12.53 6.37
CA GLU A 268 0.60 13.25 5.10
C GLU A 268 -0.70 14.05 4.96
N MET A 269 -1.85 13.38 4.96
CA MET A 269 -3.13 13.99 4.64
C MET A 269 -3.72 14.72 5.85
N GLN A 270 -3.89 14.00 6.98
CA GLN A 270 -4.61 14.54 8.13
C GLN A 270 -3.82 15.66 8.83
N LEU A 271 -2.52 15.44 9.07
CA LEU A 271 -1.61 16.42 9.66
C LEU A 271 -0.98 17.33 8.60
N GLY A 272 -0.28 16.77 7.62
CA GLY A 272 0.61 17.49 6.71
C GLY A 272 -0.11 18.48 5.78
N ARG A 273 -1.31 18.15 5.30
CA ARG A 273 -2.15 19.02 4.47
C ARG A 273 -3.12 19.88 5.29
N SER A 274 -3.09 19.82 6.62
CA SER A 274 -3.88 20.68 7.48
C SER A 274 -3.44 22.15 7.40
N ALA A 275 -4.37 23.09 7.43
CA ALA A 275 -4.05 24.52 7.43
C ALA A 275 -3.13 24.95 8.60
N PRO A 276 -3.27 24.43 9.83
CA PRO A 276 -2.31 24.65 10.92
C PRO A 276 -0.88 24.20 10.59
N PHE A 277 -0.68 23.02 10.01
CA PHE A 277 0.67 22.52 9.68
C PHE A 277 1.27 23.25 8.48
N LEU A 278 0.49 23.49 7.43
CA LEU A 278 0.93 24.25 6.25
C LEU A 278 1.37 25.68 6.65
N LYS A 279 0.69 26.30 7.61
CA LYS A 279 1.09 27.60 8.20
C LYS A 279 2.42 27.53 8.96
N LEU A 280 2.69 26.46 9.69
CA LEU A 280 3.96 26.23 10.39
C LEU A 280 5.12 25.96 9.41
N LEU A 281 4.84 25.23 8.33
CA LEU A 281 5.82 24.79 7.34
C LEU A 281 6.24 25.92 6.37
N LEU A 282 5.30 26.80 6.00
CA LEU A 282 5.50 27.85 5.00
C LEU A 282 6.72 28.77 5.24
N PRO A 283 7.05 29.22 6.47
CA PRO A 283 8.28 29.98 6.72
C PRO A 283 9.56 29.22 6.30
N LYS A 284 9.63 27.91 6.50
CA LYS A 284 10.78 27.08 6.05
C LYS A 284 10.84 26.96 4.53
N VAL A 285 9.68 26.89 3.86
CA VAL A 285 9.60 26.89 2.38
C VAL A 285 10.14 28.22 1.83
N ILE A 286 9.74 29.35 2.41
CA ILE A 286 10.20 30.69 2.02
C ILE A 286 11.69 30.90 2.36
N GLU A 287 12.19 30.37 3.49
CA GLU A 287 13.62 30.38 3.83
C GLU A 287 14.46 29.62 2.79
N ARG A 288 13.96 28.48 2.30
CA ARG A 288 14.70 27.57 1.40
C ARG A 288 14.62 27.97 -0.07
N PHE A 289 13.49 28.51 -0.54
CA PHE A 289 13.25 28.82 -1.96
C PHE A 289 13.01 30.30 -2.27
N GLY A 290 12.95 31.17 -1.26
CA GLY A 290 12.66 32.60 -1.40
C GLY A 290 11.16 32.92 -1.48
N PRO A 291 10.76 34.18 -1.26
CA PRO A 291 9.36 34.59 -1.31
C PRO A 291 8.87 34.75 -2.76
N GLN A 292 7.69 34.19 -3.06
CA GLN A 292 6.94 34.39 -4.31
C GLN A 292 5.43 34.42 -4.01
N PRO A 293 4.57 35.00 -4.88
CA PRO A 293 3.11 35.06 -4.65
C PRO A 293 2.46 33.69 -4.46
N ALA A 294 3.02 32.63 -5.04
CA ALA A 294 2.58 31.25 -4.82
C ALA A 294 2.76 30.77 -3.36
N PHE A 295 3.60 31.44 -2.58
CA PHE A 295 3.84 31.21 -1.15
C PHE A 295 3.09 32.21 -0.25
N GLU A 296 2.08 32.93 -0.76
CA GLU A 296 1.09 33.55 0.11
C GLU A 296 0.25 32.45 0.82
N LEU A 297 0.00 32.60 2.12
CA LEU A 297 -0.54 31.52 2.96
C LEU A 297 -1.82 30.87 2.41
N ASN A 298 -2.77 31.67 1.93
CA ASN A 298 -4.03 31.14 1.38
C ASN A 298 -3.79 30.37 0.07
N ASN A 299 -2.89 30.85 -0.79
CA ASN A 299 -2.53 30.13 -2.02
C ASN A 299 -1.80 28.82 -1.70
N PHE A 300 -0.84 28.87 -0.78
CA PHE A 300 -0.08 27.70 -0.35
C PHE A 300 -0.98 26.62 0.25
N ILE A 301 -2.00 26.99 1.04
CA ILE A 301 -3.02 26.07 1.53
C ILE A 301 -3.83 25.48 0.35
N ASN A 302 -4.40 26.34 -0.51
CA ASN A 302 -5.25 25.89 -1.62
C ASN A 302 -4.54 24.96 -2.60
N VAL A 303 -3.26 25.21 -2.92
CA VAL A 303 -2.45 24.35 -3.82
C VAL A 303 -2.21 22.96 -3.20
N ASN A 304 -1.96 22.89 -1.89
CA ASN A 304 -1.73 21.61 -1.20
C ASN A 304 -3.02 20.80 -0.95
N GLN A 305 -4.18 21.42 -1.17
CA GLN A 305 -5.52 20.87 -1.04
C GLN A 305 -6.28 20.85 -2.39
N GLN A 306 -5.56 20.96 -3.51
CA GLN A 306 -6.15 20.89 -4.85
C GLN A 306 -6.53 19.44 -5.20
N VAL A 307 -7.69 19.27 -5.82
CA VAL A 307 -8.28 17.98 -6.20
C VAL A 307 -8.46 17.89 -7.70
N GLU A 308 -8.03 16.80 -8.32
CA GLU A 308 -8.16 16.59 -9.76
C GLU A 308 -8.40 15.13 -10.16
N ARG A 309 -8.97 14.95 -11.35
CA ARG A 309 -9.18 13.63 -11.94
C ARG A 309 -7.90 13.18 -12.65
N GLY A 310 -6.97 12.66 -11.86
CA GLY A 310 -5.72 12.06 -12.33
C GLY A 310 -5.91 10.67 -12.95
N TYR A 311 -4.94 10.25 -13.76
CA TYR A 311 -4.84 8.85 -14.19
C TYR A 311 -4.07 7.98 -13.18
N ILE A 312 -3.16 8.57 -12.41
CA ILE A 312 -2.16 7.86 -11.63
C ILE A 312 -2.51 7.87 -10.15
N ARG A 313 -2.74 6.68 -9.58
CA ARG A 313 -3.12 6.48 -8.17
C ARG A 313 -2.12 7.11 -7.18
N VAL A 314 -0.81 6.95 -7.42
CA VAL A 314 0.23 7.45 -6.50
C VAL A 314 0.47 8.96 -6.57
N ASP A 315 -0.20 9.65 -7.50
CA ASP A 315 -0.15 11.10 -7.65
C ASP A 315 -1.55 11.73 -7.44
N ALA A 316 -2.52 10.96 -6.96
CA ALA A 316 -3.93 11.36 -6.79
C ALA A 316 -4.21 11.96 -5.40
N ASP A 317 -5.11 12.95 -5.35
CA ASP A 317 -5.55 13.61 -4.12
C ASP A 317 -6.43 12.72 -3.22
N GLU A 318 -6.64 13.13 -1.96
CA GLU A 318 -7.43 12.37 -0.97
C GLU A 318 -8.87 12.03 -1.44
N VAL A 319 -9.48 12.81 -2.33
CA VAL A 319 -10.86 12.61 -2.80
C VAL A 319 -10.92 11.67 -4.01
N SER A 320 -9.97 11.76 -4.94
CA SER A 320 -9.89 10.88 -6.11
C SER A 320 -9.19 9.54 -5.81
N TYR A 321 -8.30 9.49 -4.81
CA TYR A 321 -7.50 8.31 -4.45
C TYR A 321 -8.33 7.04 -4.15
N PRO A 322 -9.42 7.06 -3.35
CA PRO A 322 -10.19 5.85 -3.05
C PRO A 322 -10.81 5.24 -4.30
N ALA A 323 -11.22 6.05 -5.27
CA ALA A 323 -11.80 5.59 -6.51
C ALA A 323 -10.81 4.72 -7.33
N HIS A 324 -9.51 5.09 -7.31
CA HIS A 324 -8.45 4.26 -7.89
C HIS A 324 -8.23 2.93 -7.14
N VAL A 325 -8.46 2.87 -5.84
CA VAL A 325 -8.35 1.63 -5.05
C VAL A 325 -9.54 0.71 -5.30
N VAL A 326 -10.77 1.23 -5.26
CA VAL A 326 -11.99 0.42 -5.43
C VAL A 326 -12.03 -0.25 -6.81
N LEU A 327 -11.64 0.46 -7.88
CA LEU A 327 -11.58 -0.17 -9.22
C LEU A 327 -10.57 -1.32 -9.32
N ARG A 328 -9.49 -1.28 -8.52
CA ARG A 328 -8.51 -2.36 -8.46
C ARG A 328 -9.09 -3.55 -7.71
N TYR A 329 -9.62 -3.34 -6.50
CA TYR A 329 -10.35 -4.36 -5.72
C TYR A 329 -11.40 -5.09 -6.56
N GLU A 330 -12.24 -4.36 -7.30
CA GLU A 330 -13.27 -4.95 -8.17
C GLU A 330 -12.69 -5.85 -9.29
N ILE A 331 -11.52 -5.51 -9.84
CA ILE A 331 -10.84 -6.32 -10.87
C ILE A 331 -10.13 -7.51 -10.23
N GLU A 332 -9.40 -7.31 -9.12
CA GLU A 332 -8.64 -8.38 -8.47
C GLU A 332 -9.52 -9.52 -7.98
N ARG A 333 -10.66 -9.21 -7.34
CA ARG A 333 -11.58 -10.23 -6.84
C ARG A 333 -12.08 -11.12 -7.97
N ALA A 334 -12.62 -10.51 -9.02
CA ALA A 334 -13.10 -11.23 -10.21
C ALA A 334 -11.98 -12.06 -10.85
N LEU A 335 -10.75 -11.55 -10.89
CA LEU A 335 -9.59 -12.23 -11.46
C LEU A 335 -9.13 -13.42 -10.60
N ILE A 336 -9.18 -13.33 -9.27
CA ILE A 336 -8.74 -14.39 -8.35
C ILE A 336 -9.80 -15.47 -8.13
N ASP A 337 -11.08 -15.09 -8.01
CA ASP A 337 -12.18 -16.06 -7.88
C ASP A 337 -12.43 -16.79 -9.23
N GLY A 338 -12.24 -16.11 -10.37
CA GLY A 338 -12.20 -16.71 -11.71
C GLY A 338 -13.33 -16.27 -12.66
N ASP A 339 -13.97 -15.14 -12.39
CA ASP A 339 -15.04 -14.56 -13.23
C ASP A 339 -14.51 -13.85 -14.49
N ILE A 340 -13.24 -13.43 -14.48
CA ILE A 340 -12.55 -12.77 -15.61
C ILE A 340 -11.15 -13.37 -15.82
N GLU A 341 -10.60 -13.17 -17.01
CA GLU A 341 -9.22 -13.51 -17.33
C GLU A 341 -8.34 -12.26 -17.53
N VAL A 342 -7.02 -12.47 -17.58
CA VAL A 342 -6.05 -11.38 -17.70
C VAL A 342 -6.34 -10.48 -18.91
N ASP A 343 -6.77 -11.02 -20.04
CA ASP A 343 -7.02 -10.23 -21.26
C ASP A 343 -8.25 -9.31 -21.17
N ASP A 344 -9.16 -9.51 -20.20
CA ASP A 344 -10.33 -8.65 -19.97
C ASP A 344 -9.97 -7.37 -19.20
N ILE A 345 -8.85 -7.38 -18.47
CA ILE A 345 -8.41 -6.31 -17.56
C ILE A 345 -8.42 -4.91 -18.21
N PRO A 346 -7.92 -4.67 -19.44
CA PRO A 346 -7.87 -3.31 -20.00
C PRO A 346 -9.25 -2.73 -20.31
N ALA A 347 -10.22 -3.57 -20.69
CA ALA A 347 -11.59 -3.14 -20.96
C ALA A 347 -12.31 -2.77 -19.66
N LEU A 348 -12.20 -3.64 -18.65
CA LEU A 348 -12.77 -3.42 -17.31
C LEU A 348 -12.12 -2.23 -16.60
N TRP A 349 -10.81 -2.02 -16.78
CA TRP A 349 -10.11 -0.84 -16.26
C TRP A 349 -10.65 0.44 -16.89
N ASN A 350 -10.82 0.48 -18.22
CA ASN A 350 -11.40 1.64 -18.90
C ASN A 350 -12.86 1.89 -18.48
N GLU A 351 -13.68 0.86 -18.36
CA GLU A 351 -15.06 0.96 -17.86
C GLU A 351 -15.10 1.57 -16.45
N LYS A 352 -14.26 1.08 -15.53
CA LYS A 352 -14.24 1.55 -14.15
C LYS A 352 -13.63 2.94 -14.00
N MET A 353 -12.55 3.26 -14.71
CA MET A 353 -12.00 4.63 -14.75
C MET A 353 -13.03 5.65 -15.28
N GLN A 354 -13.86 5.27 -16.25
CA GLN A 354 -14.99 6.08 -16.70
C GLN A 354 -16.08 6.19 -15.63
N SER A 355 -16.51 5.08 -15.04
CA SER A 355 -17.56 5.04 -14.00
C SER A 355 -17.22 5.81 -12.72
N TRP A 356 -15.93 5.93 -12.38
CA TRP A 356 -15.46 6.50 -11.12
C TRP A 356 -14.86 7.91 -11.27
N LEU A 357 -14.14 8.17 -12.36
CA LEU A 357 -13.35 9.39 -12.56
C LEU A 357 -13.69 10.13 -13.86
N GLY A 358 -14.50 9.56 -14.76
CA GLY A 358 -14.81 10.14 -16.07
C GLY A 358 -13.63 10.16 -17.04
N LEU A 359 -12.68 9.22 -16.88
CA LEU A 359 -11.45 9.16 -17.68
C LEU A 359 -11.39 7.89 -18.52
N SER A 360 -11.01 8.01 -19.80
CA SER A 360 -10.76 6.85 -20.67
C SER A 360 -9.30 6.45 -20.66
N THR A 361 -9.03 5.15 -20.49
CA THR A 361 -7.70 4.55 -20.66
C THR A 361 -7.58 3.74 -21.95
N GLU A 362 -8.48 3.95 -22.92
CA GLU A 362 -8.47 3.21 -24.19
C GLU A 362 -7.14 3.45 -24.94
N GLY A 363 -6.41 2.36 -25.22
CA GLY A 363 -5.07 2.40 -25.81
C GLY A 363 -3.94 2.91 -24.88
N ASN A 364 -4.25 3.39 -23.67
CA ASN A 364 -3.29 3.93 -22.71
C ASN A 364 -3.06 2.98 -21.54
N TYR A 365 -2.42 1.83 -21.81
CA TYR A 365 -2.13 0.81 -20.80
C TYR A 365 -1.07 1.27 -19.79
N ARG A 366 -0.07 2.04 -20.25
CA ARG A 366 1.05 2.59 -19.46
C ARG A 366 0.59 3.37 -18.22
N ASN A 367 -0.46 4.19 -18.37
CA ASN A 367 -1.08 4.95 -17.28
C ASN A 367 -2.44 4.35 -16.86
N GLY A 368 -2.97 3.37 -17.59
CA GLY A 368 -4.09 2.53 -17.18
C GLY A 368 -3.63 1.31 -16.38
N CYS A 369 -4.06 0.12 -16.80
CA CYS A 369 -3.87 -1.16 -16.10
C CYS A 369 -2.41 -1.61 -15.86
N MET A 370 -1.41 -0.94 -16.44
CA MET A 370 0.01 -1.22 -16.19
C MET A 370 0.67 -0.21 -15.25
N GLN A 371 -0.05 0.75 -14.66
CA GLN A 371 0.59 1.85 -13.91
C GLN A 371 1.29 1.41 -12.61
N ASP A 372 0.73 0.41 -11.93
CA ASP A 372 1.21 -0.12 -10.65
C ASP A 372 2.05 -1.41 -10.84
N ILE A 373 2.84 -1.74 -9.82
CA ILE A 373 3.79 -2.87 -9.81
C ILE A 373 3.25 -4.10 -9.07
N HIS A 374 2.23 -3.97 -8.22
CA HIS A 374 1.73 -4.99 -7.27
C HIS A 374 1.16 -6.25 -7.92
N TRP A 375 0.75 -6.19 -9.19
CA TRP A 375 0.32 -7.38 -9.95
C TRP A 375 1.50 -8.12 -10.60
N THR A 376 2.71 -7.56 -10.55
CA THR A 376 3.90 -8.20 -11.14
C THR A 376 4.46 -9.31 -10.24
N ASP A 377 4.41 -9.16 -8.93
CA ASP A 377 4.81 -10.16 -7.93
C ASP A 377 3.62 -10.95 -7.32
N GLY A 378 2.40 -10.54 -7.65
CA GLY A 378 1.16 -11.25 -7.32
C GLY A 378 0.54 -10.86 -5.99
N ALA A 379 0.77 -9.62 -5.53
CA ALA A 379 0.21 -9.03 -4.32
C ALA A 379 -1.28 -8.65 -4.46
N PHE A 380 -2.12 -9.61 -4.91
CA PHE A 380 -3.56 -9.46 -4.97
C PHE A 380 -4.17 -9.48 -3.55
N GLY A 381 -5.19 -8.68 -3.29
CA GLY A 381 -5.70 -8.46 -1.93
C GLY A 381 -4.96 -7.34 -1.19
N TYR A 382 -3.89 -6.77 -1.76
CA TYR A 382 -3.14 -5.67 -1.17
C TYR A 382 -3.90 -4.34 -1.28
N PHE A 383 -4.35 -3.95 -2.49
CA PHE A 383 -4.86 -2.58 -2.72
C PHE A 383 -5.95 -2.08 -1.75
N PRO A 384 -6.91 -2.89 -1.26
CA PRO A 384 -7.88 -2.44 -0.25
C PRO A 384 -7.25 -1.79 0.98
N SER A 385 -6.04 -2.20 1.39
CA SER A 385 -5.34 -1.63 2.55
C SER A 385 -5.11 -0.13 2.43
N TYR A 386 -4.98 0.40 1.21
CA TYR A 386 -4.75 1.82 0.96
C TYR A 386 -5.95 2.69 1.37
N THR A 387 -7.17 2.33 0.96
CA THR A 387 -8.39 3.08 1.34
C THR A 387 -8.80 2.80 2.77
N LEU A 388 -8.60 1.57 3.26
CA LEU A 388 -8.76 1.27 4.68
C LEU A 388 -7.81 2.14 5.53
N GLY A 389 -6.55 2.30 5.11
CA GLY A 389 -5.59 3.19 5.75
C GLY A 389 -6.05 4.64 5.80
N ALA A 390 -6.60 5.16 4.70
CA ALA A 390 -7.17 6.51 4.65
C ALA A 390 -8.36 6.69 5.61
N MET A 391 -9.28 5.72 5.68
CA MET A 391 -10.41 5.73 6.61
C MET A 391 -9.93 5.64 8.08
N TYR A 392 -8.99 4.74 8.38
CA TYR A 392 -8.38 4.63 9.71
C TYR A 392 -7.65 5.92 10.10
N ALA A 393 -6.92 6.56 9.18
CA ALA A 393 -6.24 7.82 9.44
C ALA A 393 -7.23 8.92 9.87
N ALA A 394 -8.34 9.08 9.14
CA ALA A 394 -9.38 10.06 9.47
C ALA A 394 -10.10 9.75 10.80
N GLN A 395 -10.41 8.49 11.07
CA GLN A 395 -11.02 8.07 12.33
C GLN A 395 -10.07 8.27 13.53
N LEU A 396 -8.79 7.94 13.38
CA LEU A 396 -7.76 8.16 14.39
C LEU A 396 -7.48 9.64 14.63
N PHE A 397 -7.39 10.46 13.58
CA PHE A 397 -7.19 11.90 13.72
C PHE A 397 -8.39 12.54 14.42
N SER A 398 -9.62 12.18 14.05
CA SER A 398 -10.82 12.64 14.75
C SER A 398 -10.82 12.23 16.23
N ALA A 399 -10.40 11.00 16.57
CA ALA A 399 -10.28 10.57 17.96
C ALA A 399 -9.19 11.36 18.72
N ALA A 400 -8.05 11.63 18.09
CA ALA A 400 -6.99 12.47 18.65
C ALA A 400 -7.48 13.92 18.89
N SER A 401 -8.20 14.53 17.95
CA SER A 401 -8.80 15.87 18.10
C SER A 401 -9.83 15.91 19.25
N ARG A 402 -10.61 14.85 19.45
CA ARG A 402 -11.53 14.73 20.60
C ARG A 402 -10.79 14.62 21.94
N ALA A 403 -9.65 13.94 21.96
CA ALA A 403 -8.82 13.77 23.16
C ALA A 403 -7.93 14.99 23.48
N LEU A 404 -7.63 15.82 22.47
CA LEU A 404 -6.71 16.96 22.55
C LEU A 404 -7.39 18.24 22.02
N PRO A 405 -8.19 18.96 22.84
CA PRO A 405 -8.99 20.10 22.37
C PRO A 405 -8.18 21.25 21.73
N ASP A 406 -6.93 21.45 22.16
CA ASP A 406 -6.03 22.48 21.64
C ASP A 406 -5.14 22.00 20.47
N LEU A 407 -5.45 20.85 19.85
CA LEU A 407 -4.59 20.21 18.84
C LEU A 407 -4.19 21.14 17.68
N ASP A 408 -5.10 21.92 17.13
CA ASP A 408 -4.79 22.87 16.04
C ASP A 408 -3.77 23.94 16.48
N GLN A 409 -3.82 24.38 17.74
CA GLN A 409 -2.88 25.35 18.31
C GLN A 409 -1.51 24.70 18.55
N ALA A 410 -1.51 23.44 19.02
CA ALA A 410 -0.30 22.64 19.18
C ALA A 410 0.39 22.37 17.83
N ILE A 411 -0.37 22.02 16.79
CA ILE A 411 0.12 21.87 15.41
C ILE A 411 0.65 23.21 14.88
N ALA A 412 -0.09 24.31 15.00
CA ALA A 412 0.33 25.62 14.50
C ALA A 412 1.56 26.21 15.22
N SER A 413 1.92 25.68 16.39
CA SER A 413 3.13 26.04 17.15
C SER A 413 4.25 25.00 17.07
N GLY A 414 4.06 23.89 16.36
CA GLY A 414 5.05 22.82 16.21
C GLY A 414 5.21 21.91 17.44
N ASN A 415 4.31 21.97 18.41
CA ASN A 415 4.35 21.12 19.60
C ASN A 415 3.57 19.81 19.40
N PHE A 416 4.19 18.83 18.75
CA PHE A 416 3.57 17.53 18.48
C PHE A 416 3.64 16.51 19.63
N SER A 417 4.15 16.89 20.81
CA SER A 417 4.40 15.98 21.94
C SER A 417 3.15 15.18 22.33
N ALA A 418 2.06 15.86 22.71
CA ALA A 418 0.81 15.22 23.11
C ALA A 418 0.17 14.36 22.00
N LEU A 419 0.33 14.77 20.73
CA LEU A 419 -0.17 14.01 19.57
C LEU A 419 0.60 12.70 19.37
N PHE A 420 1.93 12.76 19.47
CA PHE A 420 2.78 11.59 19.35
C PHE A 420 2.70 10.66 20.57
N ASP A 421 2.51 11.21 21.78
CA ASP A 421 2.21 10.42 22.97
C ASP A 421 0.84 9.74 22.84
N TRP A 422 -0.18 10.41 22.30
CA TRP A 422 -1.49 9.79 22.03
C TRP A 422 -1.37 8.63 21.01
N LEU A 423 -0.68 8.85 19.88
CA LEU A 423 -0.45 7.81 18.88
C LEU A 423 0.37 6.64 19.43
N LYS A 424 1.39 6.92 20.25
CA LYS A 424 2.18 5.90 20.93
C LYS A 424 1.35 5.08 21.89
N GLN A 425 0.53 5.73 22.72
CA GLN A 425 -0.30 5.09 23.73
C GLN A 425 -1.42 4.24 23.14
N ASN A 426 -2.04 4.69 22.04
CA ASN A 426 -3.24 4.07 21.47
C ASN A 426 -2.94 3.13 20.29
N ILE A 427 -1.86 3.36 19.53
CA ILE A 427 -1.52 2.58 18.33
C ILE A 427 -0.13 1.96 18.43
N TRP A 428 0.95 2.77 18.43
CA TRP A 428 2.29 2.26 18.08
C TRP A 428 2.82 1.19 19.03
N GLN A 429 2.72 1.42 20.35
CA GLN A 429 3.31 0.51 21.34
C GLN A 429 2.66 -0.89 21.37
N HIS A 430 1.47 -1.05 20.79
CA HIS A 430 0.75 -2.32 20.81
C HIS A 430 1.20 -3.28 19.71
N GLY A 431 1.85 -2.79 18.64
CA GLY A 431 2.25 -3.59 17.49
C GLY A 431 1.11 -4.48 16.99
N SER A 432 1.23 -5.78 17.24
CA SER A 432 0.29 -6.85 16.87
C SER A 432 -0.41 -7.51 18.06
N ARG A 433 -0.41 -6.90 19.24
CA ARG A 433 -1.06 -7.39 20.46
C ARG A 433 -2.57 -7.62 20.27
N PHE A 434 -3.28 -6.61 19.78
CA PHE A 434 -4.72 -6.67 19.52
C PHE A 434 -5.02 -7.13 18.08
N THR A 435 -6.26 -7.52 17.78
CA THR A 435 -6.73 -7.57 16.39
C THR A 435 -7.00 -6.15 15.87
N THR A 436 -7.10 -5.94 14.54
CA THR A 436 -7.32 -4.59 13.96
C THR A 436 -8.57 -3.91 14.54
N ALA A 437 -9.70 -4.62 14.59
CA ALA A 437 -10.95 -4.09 15.16
C ALA A 437 -10.82 -3.74 16.66
N GLN A 438 -10.12 -4.55 17.45
CA GLN A 438 -9.86 -4.26 18.87
C GLN A 438 -8.92 -3.05 19.04
N LEU A 439 -7.88 -2.92 18.23
CA LEU A 439 -6.94 -1.80 18.27
C LEU A 439 -7.68 -0.47 18.02
N ILE A 440 -8.53 -0.43 16.99
CA ILE A 440 -9.28 0.76 16.60
C ILE A 440 -10.44 1.06 17.57
N THR A 441 -11.12 0.03 18.09
CA THR A 441 -12.12 0.20 19.16
C THR A 441 -11.49 0.78 20.42
N ASN A 442 -10.33 0.25 20.85
CA ASN A 442 -9.60 0.75 22.01
C ASN A 442 -9.13 2.20 21.82
N ALA A 443 -8.66 2.57 20.63
CA ALA A 443 -8.13 3.89 20.32
C ALA A 443 -9.21 4.97 20.08
N THR A 444 -10.40 4.60 19.59
CA THR A 444 -11.37 5.56 19.03
C THR A 444 -12.79 5.46 19.61
N GLY A 445 -13.13 4.35 20.26
CA GLY A 445 -14.44 4.04 20.84
C GLY A 445 -15.33 3.12 20.00
N GLU A 446 -14.98 2.87 18.73
CA GLU A 446 -15.76 2.09 17.77
C GLU A 446 -14.85 1.33 16.79
N ASP A 447 -15.37 0.32 16.08
CA ASP A 447 -14.66 -0.35 14.96
C ASP A 447 -14.57 0.61 13.74
N LEU A 448 -14.05 0.16 12.59
CA LEU A 448 -13.92 0.98 11.40
C LEU A 448 -15.27 1.61 10.97
N ASN A 449 -15.35 2.93 11.03
CA ASN A 449 -16.49 3.73 10.62
C ASN A 449 -16.10 4.61 9.40
N PRO A 450 -16.60 4.32 8.18
CA PRO A 450 -16.19 5.02 6.98
C PRO A 450 -16.63 6.49 6.94
N LEU A 451 -17.56 6.93 7.81
CA LEU A 451 -18.13 8.27 7.79
C LEU A 451 -17.15 9.36 8.26
N TYR A 452 -16.09 9.02 8.99
CA TYR A 452 -15.04 9.99 9.34
C TYR A 452 -14.32 10.54 8.11
N PHE A 453 -14.14 9.71 7.08
CA PHE A 453 -13.40 10.06 5.88
C PHE A 453 -14.06 11.19 5.04
N PRO A 454 -15.35 11.11 4.61
CA PRO A 454 -16.02 12.23 3.95
C PRO A 454 -16.14 13.48 4.83
N LEU A 455 -16.20 13.34 6.16
CA LEU A 455 -16.28 14.49 7.06
C LEU A 455 -14.97 15.28 7.10
N VAL A 456 -13.81 14.62 7.14
CA VAL A 456 -12.51 15.31 7.01
C VAL A 456 -12.37 15.93 5.63
N VAL A 457 -12.63 15.18 4.55
CA VAL A 457 -12.58 15.70 3.18
C VAL A 457 -13.47 16.94 3.01
N ALA A 458 -14.74 16.88 3.43
CA ALA A 458 -15.64 18.02 3.31
C ALA A 458 -15.15 19.24 4.10
N ALA A 459 -14.64 19.04 5.33
CA ALA A 459 -14.13 20.11 6.18
C ALA A 459 -12.85 20.75 5.61
N ALA A 460 -11.87 19.94 5.19
CA ALA A 460 -10.62 20.40 4.59
C ALA A 460 -10.87 21.26 3.34
N MET A 461 -11.87 20.88 2.54
CA MET A 461 -12.23 21.59 1.31
C MET A 461 -13.20 22.77 1.51
N GLY A 462 -13.46 23.18 2.75
CA GLY A 462 -14.35 24.30 3.06
C GLY A 462 -15.77 24.10 2.55
N LEU A 463 -16.29 22.87 2.69
CA LEU A 463 -17.71 22.53 2.57
C LEU A 463 -18.29 22.37 3.98
N SER A 464 -19.57 22.68 4.17
CA SER A 464 -20.19 22.57 5.50
C SER A 464 -20.38 21.11 5.90
N SER A 465 -19.60 20.64 6.87
CA SER A 465 -19.71 19.29 7.45
C SER A 465 -21.12 19.00 8.00
N ALA A 466 -21.80 20.01 8.54
CA ALA A 466 -23.18 19.90 9.02
C ALA A 466 -24.19 19.65 7.89
N ALA A 467 -23.97 20.18 6.69
CA ALA A 467 -24.80 19.85 5.53
C ALA A 467 -24.52 18.43 5.02
N PHE A 468 -23.24 18.02 5.02
CA PHE A 468 -22.86 16.69 4.55
C PHE A 468 -23.39 15.57 5.46
N ALA A 469 -23.35 15.75 6.79
CA ALA A 469 -23.90 14.81 7.76
C ALA A 469 -25.43 14.64 7.66
N ALA A 470 -26.16 15.66 7.16
CA ALA A 470 -27.59 15.56 6.93
C ALA A 470 -27.94 14.74 5.67
N ASP A 471 -27.19 14.92 4.57
CA ASP A 471 -27.39 14.14 3.34
C ASP A 471 -26.99 12.66 3.54
N THR A 472 -25.87 12.36 4.21
CA THR A 472 -25.39 10.98 4.37
C THR A 472 -26.18 10.15 5.39
N THR A 473 -26.82 10.79 6.37
CA THR A 473 -27.70 10.07 7.32
C THR A 473 -29.10 9.81 6.75
N ALA A 474 -29.53 10.57 5.73
CA ALA A 474 -30.83 10.38 5.07
C ALA A 474 -30.90 9.13 4.17
N THR A 475 -29.76 8.56 3.76
CA THR A 475 -29.67 7.39 2.89
C THR A 475 -29.41 6.06 3.62
N ALA A 476 -29.08 6.08 4.91
CA ALA A 476 -28.83 4.89 5.72
C ALA A 476 -30.16 4.23 6.19
N PRO A 477 -30.34 2.91 6.04
CA PRO A 477 -31.49 2.21 6.62
C PRO A 477 -31.45 2.25 8.15
N ALA A 478 -32.49 2.79 8.78
CA ALA A 478 -32.55 2.92 10.24
C ALA A 478 -32.45 1.54 10.94
N ALA A 479 -31.43 1.38 11.78
CA ALA A 479 -31.24 0.17 12.58
C ALA A 479 -32.41 -0.02 13.56
N ALA A 480 -33.02 -1.20 13.58
CA ALA A 480 -34.12 -1.50 14.49
C ALA A 480 -33.64 -1.53 15.96
N PRO A 481 -34.38 -0.93 16.90
CA PRO A 481 -33.94 -0.82 18.29
C PRO A 481 -33.91 -2.19 18.98
N ALA A 482 -32.74 -2.56 19.51
CA ALA A 482 -32.55 -3.80 20.25
C ALA A 482 -33.23 -3.74 21.63
N THR A 483 -34.35 -4.44 21.78
CA THR A 483 -35.06 -4.55 23.07
C THR A 483 -34.27 -5.41 24.06
N THR A 484 -33.77 -4.80 25.13
CA THR A 484 -33.10 -5.49 26.23
C THR A 484 -34.11 -6.24 27.10
N ALA A 485 -34.05 -7.58 27.09
CA ALA A 485 -34.82 -8.45 27.99
C ALA A 485 -33.86 -9.33 28.80
N ALA A 486 -33.88 -9.17 30.13
CA ALA A 486 -33.02 -9.93 31.02
C ALA A 486 -33.53 -11.37 31.24
N ALA A 487 -32.61 -12.34 31.31
CA ALA A 487 -32.93 -13.75 31.53
C ALA A 487 -32.55 -14.21 32.95
N PRO A 488 -33.50 -14.78 33.74
CA PRO A 488 -33.20 -15.56 34.93
C PRO A 488 -32.94 -17.04 34.57
N ALA A 489 -32.38 -17.81 35.51
CA ALA A 489 -31.65 -19.04 35.20
C ALA A 489 -32.40 -20.38 35.39
N ALA A 490 -31.90 -21.38 34.66
CA ALA A 490 -31.85 -22.82 34.98
C ALA A 490 -33.15 -23.62 35.21
N LYS A 491 -33.43 -24.57 34.29
CA LYS A 491 -33.40 -26.02 34.57
C LYS A 491 -33.55 -26.89 33.31
N ALA A 492 -33.02 -28.10 33.38
CA ALA A 492 -33.30 -29.24 32.51
C ALA A 492 -33.76 -30.43 33.41
N PRO A 493 -34.16 -31.61 32.90
CA PRO A 493 -34.33 -32.03 31.49
C PRO A 493 -35.71 -32.68 31.19
N ALA A 494 -36.00 -33.03 29.92
CA ALA A 494 -36.70 -34.28 29.56
C ALA A 494 -36.74 -34.53 28.03
N ALA A 495 -36.72 -35.80 27.67
CA ALA A 495 -36.57 -36.34 26.32
C ALA A 495 -37.82 -36.27 25.40
N LYS A 496 -37.56 -36.59 24.11
CA LYS A 496 -38.23 -37.63 23.27
C LYS A 496 -39.12 -37.20 22.09
N VAL A 497 -39.03 -38.05 21.05
CA VAL A 497 -39.91 -38.27 19.89
C VAL A 497 -39.74 -37.37 18.65
N THR A 498 -39.49 -38.07 17.54
CA THR A 498 -39.40 -37.64 16.15
C THR A 498 -40.77 -37.37 15.52
N HIS A 499 -40.83 -36.51 14.50
CA HIS A 499 -41.78 -36.70 13.38
C HIS A 499 -41.26 -36.10 12.07
N HIS A 500 -41.34 -36.86 10.97
CA HIS A 500 -41.18 -36.36 9.61
C HIS A 500 -42.44 -35.61 9.15
N LYS A 501 -42.27 -34.57 8.32
CA LYS A 501 -43.24 -34.27 7.25
C LYS A 501 -42.58 -33.61 6.04
N LYS A 502 -42.80 -34.18 4.85
CA LYS A 502 -42.46 -33.58 3.54
C LYS A 502 -43.62 -32.68 3.10
N HIS A 503 -43.32 -31.54 2.45
CA HIS A 503 -44.10 -30.83 1.41
C HIS A 503 -43.54 -29.41 1.21
N LYS A 504 -43.57 -28.76 0.02
CA LYS A 504 -43.82 -29.20 -1.37
C LYS A 504 -43.18 -28.17 -2.33
N LYS A 505 -43.11 -28.45 -3.64
CA LYS A 505 -42.53 -27.54 -4.66
C LYS A 505 -43.47 -26.39 -5.07
N ALA A 506 -42.85 -25.23 -5.33
CA ALA A 506 -43.18 -24.26 -6.38
C ALA A 506 -41.81 -23.70 -6.86
N ALA A 507 -41.41 -23.49 -8.12
CA ALA A 507 -42.07 -23.34 -9.42
C ALA A 507 -42.88 -22.04 -9.60
N ALA A 508 -42.74 -21.27 -10.68
CA ALA A 508 -41.67 -21.15 -11.70
C ALA A 508 -41.96 -19.90 -12.55
N GLN A 509 -40.93 -19.23 -13.11
CA GLN A 509 -41.14 -18.31 -14.23
C GLN A 509 -39.93 -18.28 -15.18
N LYS A 510 -40.21 -18.14 -16.49
CA LYS A 510 -39.23 -18.01 -17.58
C LYS A 510 -39.73 -16.94 -18.55
N ALA A 511 -38.84 -16.04 -18.96
CA ALA A 511 -38.87 -15.38 -20.26
C ALA A 511 -37.51 -15.69 -20.91
N GLN A 512 -37.44 -16.62 -21.87
CA GLN A 512 -37.79 -16.46 -23.29
C GLN A 512 -37.02 -15.32 -23.98
N ALA A 513 -36.35 -15.66 -25.08
CA ALA A 513 -35.40 -14.80 -25.78
C ALA A 513 -35.85 -14.49 -27.21
N ALA A 514 -35.45 -13.34 -27.73
CA ALA A 514 -35.65 -12.95 -29.13
C ALA A 514 -34.32 -13.03 -29.91
N LYS A 515 -34.13 -14.09 -30.71
CA LYS A 515 -33.09 -14.14 -31.74
C LYS A 515 -33.72 -13.87 -33.11
N LYS A 516 -33.24 -12.87 -33.85
CA LYS A 516 -33.43 -12.77 -35.30
C LYS A 516 -32.07 -12.81 -36.00
N LYS A 517 -31.95 -13.65 -37.03
CA LYS A 517 -30.80 -13.75 -37.94
C LYS A 517 -31.22 -13.22 -39.31
N HIS A 518 -30.42 -12.36 -39.94
CA HIS A 518 -30.20 -12.34 -41.39
C HIS A 518 -28.85 -11.63 -41.66
N LYS A 519 -28.08 -11.86 -42.73
CA LYS A 519 -27.53 -13.07 -43.38
C LYS A 519 -26.72 -12.58 -44.61
N LYS A 520 -25.47 -12.17 -44.38
CA LYS A 520 -24.27 -12.31 -45.25
C LYS A 520 -24.24 -11.61 -46.65
N ALA A 521 -23.01 -11.36 -47.14
CA ALA A 521 -22.58 -10.83 -48.45
C ALA A 521 -22.53 -9.27 -48.55
N ALA A 522 -21.53 -8.61 -49.18
CA ALA A 522 -20.25 -9.07 -49.75
C ALA A 522 -19.13 -7.96 -49.73
N LYS A 523 -17.91 -8.31 -50.14
CA LYS A 523 -16.75 -7.45 -50.51
C LYS A 523 -16.47 -7.66 -52.04
N PRO A 524 -15.58 -6.93 -52.76
CA PRO A 524 -14.45 -6.07 -52.30
C PRO A 524 -14.24 -4.72 -53.06
N ALA A 525 -13.11 -4.04 -52.77
CA ALA A 525 -12.38 -3.05 -53.61
C ALA A 525 -13.03 -1.65 -53.83
N THR A 526 -12.33 -0.53 -54.12
CA THR A 526 -10.87 -0.26 -54.30
C THR A 526 -10.50 1.20 -53.93
N GLU A 527 -9.20 1.45 -53.70
CA GLU A 527 -8.42 2.71 -53.81
C GLU A 527 -9.06 4.02 -54.35
N GLN A 528 -8.75 5.21 -53.78
CA GLN A 528 -7.56 6.08 -54.04
C GLN A 528 -7.77 7.57 -53.60
N LYS A 529 -6.67 8.26 -53.22
CA LYS A 529 -6.35 9.73 -53.15
C LYS A 529 -7.48 10.76 -52.84
N ALA A 530 -7.45 11.62 -51.81
CA ALA A 530 -6.40 12.49 -51.22
C ALA A 530 -6.20 13.88 -51.89
N GLN A 531 -6.67 14.93 -51.18
CA GLN A 531 -6.20 16.33 -51.16
C GLN A 531 -6.91 17.03 -49.96
N ALA A 532 -6.46 18.10 -49.30
CA ALA A 532 -5.16 18.67 -48.94
C ALA A 532 -5.42 20.15 -48.59
N ALA A 533 -5.17 20.59 -47.36
CA ALA A 533 -5.21 22.01 -46.98
C ALA A 533 -4.00 22.33 -46.07
N LYS A 534 -3.40 23.52 -46.24
CA LYS A 534 -2.17 23.95 -45.54
C LYS A 534 -2.32 25.30 -44.86
N LYS A 535 -1.70 25.44 -43.68
CA LYS A 535 -1.01 26.63 -43.11
C LYS A 535 -0.14 26.08 -41.95
N HIS A 536 1.20 26.18 -41.94
CA HIS A 536 2.04 27.37 -41.73
C HIS A 536 1.65 28.11 -40.44
N HIS A 537 2.52 28.36 -39.45
CA HIS A 537 4.00 28.21 -39.26
C HIS A 537 4.27 27.95 -37.75
N LYS A 538 5.48 27.80 -37.17
CA LYS A 538 6.89 28.06 -37.56
C LYS A 538 7.80 27.06 -36.78
N LYS A 539 9.08 26.90 -37.14
CA LYS A 539 10.01 25.94 -36.50
C LYS A 539 11.31 26.62 -36.09
N ALA A 540 11.87 26.27 -34.93
CA ALA A 540 13.23 26.64 -34.51
C ALA A 540 14.08 25.36 -34.32
N VAL A 541 15.32 25.36 -34.83
CA VAL A 541 16.28 24.24 -34.76
C VAL A 541 17.71 24.77 -34.91
N LYS A 542 18.64 24.32 -34.05
CA LYS A 542 20.08 24.06 -34.32
C LYS A 542 20.79 23.71 -32.99
N PRO A 543 21.92 22.99 -33.00
CA PRO A 543 22.23 21.81 -33.82
C PRO A 543 22.84 20.64 -33.00
N ALA A 544 22.82 19.42 -33.53
CA ALA A 544 23.63 18.31 -33.00
C ALA A 544 25.05 18.31 -33.60
N ALA A 545 26.04 17.86 -32.84
CA ALA A 545 27.43 17.69 -33.29
C ALA A 545 27.71 16.22 -33.71
N GLN A 546 28.68 16.02 -34.61
CA GLN A 546 29.06 14.71 -35.16
C GLN A 546 30.53 14.35 -34.86
N LYS A 547 30.77 13.08 -34.50
CA LYS A 547 31.97 12.23 -34.77
C LYS A 547 31.90 10.98 -33.87
N ALA A 548 32.35 9.77 -34.26
CA ALA A 548 32.83 9.27 -35.55
C ALA A 548 32.56 7.75 -35.67
N GLN A 549 32.78 7.15 -36.84
CA GLN A 549 32.68 5.69 -37.07
C GLN A 549 34.02 5.10 -37.55
N ALA A 550 34.50 4.04 -36.87
CA ALA A 550 35.47 3.02 -37.34
C ALA A 550 35.63 1.97 -36.22
N ALA A 551 35.81 0.66 -36.46
CA ALA A 551 35.71 -0.14 -37.68
C ALA A 551 35.30 -1.60 -37.34
N LYS A 552 34.88 -2.40 -38.34
CA LYS A 552 34.67 -3.86 -38.21
C LYS A 552 35.90 -4.62 -38.70
N LYS A 553 36.30 -5.74 -38.06
CA LYS A 553 36.83 -6.95 -38.75
C LYS A 553 36.95 -8.21 -37.85
N HIS A 554 36.08 -9.20 -38.12
CA HIS A 554 36.32 -10.66 -38.21
C HIS A 554 36.95 -11.54 -37.09
N HIS A 555 36.22 -12.65 -36.80
CA HIS A 555 36.68 -14.00 -36.36
C HIS A 555 37.23 -14.17 -34.91
N LYS A 556 37.22 -15.35 -34.25
CA LYS A 556 36.77 -16.74 -34.62
C LYS A 556 36.30 -17.52 -33.36
N LYS A 557 35.71 -18.73 -33.54
CA LYS A 557 35.36 -19.69 -32.45
C LYS A 557 36.59 -20.45 -31.89
N ALA A 558 36.66 -20.65 -30.58
CA ALA A 558 37.18 -21.83 -29.82
C ALA A 558 37.10 -21.49 -28.29
N ALA A 559 36.41 -22.22 -27.41
CA ALA A 559 36.59 -23.59 -26.87
C ALA A 559 37.32 -23.60 -25.50
N LYS A 560 36.81 -24.39 -24.52
CA LYS A 560 37.44 -24.63 -23.20
C LYS A 560 38.66 -25.57 -23.33
N PRO A 561 39.58 -25.56 -22.36
CA PRO A 561 39.73 -26.75 -21.51
C PRO A 561 39.70 -26.43 -20.00
N ALA A 562 40.08 -27.38 -19.15
CA ALA A 562 39.81 -27.38 -17.70
C ALA A 562 41.05 -27.44 -16.79
N ALA A 563 40.79 -27.17 -15.51
CA ALA A 563 41.57 -27.32 -14.28
C ALA A 563 42.89 -28.14 -14.24
N GLN A 564 43.82 -27.69 -13.38
CA GLN A 564 44.72 -28.57 -12.61
C GLN A 564 45.17 -27.93 -11.27
N LYS A 565 45.85 -28.72 -10.40
CA LYS A 565 46.16 -28.41 -8.98
C LYS A 565 47.67 -28.39 -8.69
N ALA A 566 48.14 -27.51 -7.79
CA ALA A 566 49.25 -27.67 -6.82
C ALA A 566 49.24 -26.42 -5.88
N GLN A 567 49.58 -26.39 -4.58
CA GLN A 567 50.56 -27.07 -3.70
C GLN A 567 52.05 -26.70 -3.96
N ALA A 568 52.94 -26.51 -2.96
CA ALA A 568 52.82 -26.16 -1.53
C ALA A 568 54.22 -25.87 -0.88
N ALA A 569 54.33 -24.93 0.07
CA ALA A 569 55.43 -24.75 1.06
C ALA A 569 55.03 -23.62 2.06
N LYS A 570 55.22 -23.59 3.40
CA LYS A 570 56.07 -24.24 4.42
C LYS A 570 57.58 -23.91 4.28
N LYS A 571 58.14 -22.98 5.07
CA LYS A 571 58.58 -23.05 6.50
C LYS A 571 58.97 -21.61 7.01
N HIS A 572 59.37 -21.23 8.23
CA HIS A 572 59.70 -21.86 9.55
C HIS A 572 59.56 -20.80 10.72
N VAL A 573 59.30 -21.12 12.00
CA VAL A 573 60.23 -21.26 13.18
C VAL A 573 61.02 -19.98 13.60
N LYS A 574 61.15 -19.53 14.87
CA LYS A 574 60.95 -20.17 16.21
C LYS A 574 60.58 -19.21 17.38
N LYS A 575 60.18 -19.84 18.50
CA LYS A 575 59.94 -19.43 19.93
C LYS A 575 60.89 -18.34 20.52
N HIS A 576 60.57 -17.60 21.62
CA HIS A 576 60.42 -18.11 23.01
C HIS A 576 59.70 -17.19 24.06
N HIS A 577 58.98 -17.85 25.00
CA HIS A 577 58.81 -17.61 26.47
C HIS A 577 58.29 -16.26 27.06
N LYS A 578 57.17 -16.27 27.82
CA LYS A 578 56.96 -16.45 29.31
C LYS A 578 57.34 -15.22 30.17
N ALA A 579 56.63 -14.82 31.24
CA ALA A 579 55.30 -15.19 31.79
C ALA A 579 54.87 -14.24 32.96
N ALA A 580 53.60 -14.31 33.40
CA ALA A 580 53.02 -13.74 34.65
C ALA A 580 52.88 -12.18 34.71
N ALA A 581 51.98 -11.55 35.49
CA ALA A 581 50.93 -12.02 36.42
C ALA A 581 49.67 -11.08 36.44
N LYS A 582 48.63 -11.49 37.17
CA LYS A 582 47.39 -10.75 37.61
C LYS A 582 47.10 -11.18 39.08
N PRO A 583 46.09 -10.69 39.83
CA PRO A 583 45.10 -9.61 39.59
C PRO A 583 45.30 -8.49 40.67
N ALA A 584 44.36 -7.78 41.33
CA ALA A 584 42.89 -7.56 41.31
C ALA A 584 42.57 -6.25 42.09
N ALA A 585 41.50 -5.51 41.75
CA ALA A 585 40.71 -4.70 42.71
C ALA A 585 39.38 -4.16 42.11
N GLN A 586 38.33 -4.21 42.92
CA GLN A 586 37.07 -3.45 42.90
C GLN A 586 36.87 -2.94 44.38
N PRO A 587 35.85 -2.15 44.80
CA PRO A 587 34.49 -2.06 44.27
C PRO A 587 33.83 -0.66 44.21
N ALA A 588 32.55 -0.71 43.83
CA ALA A 588 31.44 0.25 43.91
C ALA A 588 31.51 1.51 44.80
N ALA A 589 30.86 2.56 44.30
CA ALA A 589 29.68 3.15 44.94
C ALA A 589 28.56 3.25 43.89
#